data_AF-A0AA90PUG7-F1
#
_entry.id   AF-A0AA90PUG7-F1
#
_cell.length_a   1.000
_cell.length_b   1.000
_cell.length_c   1.000
_cell.angle_alpha   90.00
_cell.angle_beta   90.00
_cell.angle_gamma   90.00
#
_symmetry.space_group_name_H-M   'P 1'
#
loop_
_entity.id
_entity.type
_entity.pdbx_description
1 polymer ?
#
loop_
_entity_poly.entity_id
_entity_poly.type
_entity_poly.pdbx_seq_one_letter_code
_entity_poly.pdbx_strand_id
1 'polypeptide(L)'
;MTNIFNTKNENAKNKLEEEIKKQKEKQKELEKNPTEEPKNPLEKYKNIQTKDTLVKIDRYVFRVSQNIESISTTLNIGIKKIETIAHPIYQKIGGNEEIISFDARILITEISEYEGFKDLVKKAKPLKLAIISEPCKQILIQRLIESKKNWVLTQDRGVSYYCKELSIEGVIL
;
A
#
# COMPACT_ATOMS: atom_id res chain seq x y z
N MET A 1 -79.37 -10.33 -46.35
CA MET A 1 -78.80 -9.57 -45.21
C MET A 1 -77.31 -9.85 -45.18
N THR A 2 -76.48 -8.87 -45.54
CA THR A 2 -75.01 -8.95 -45.47
C THR A 2 -74.58 -8.81 -44.02
N ASN A 3 -73.86 -9.79 -43.48
CA ASN A 3 -73.46 -9.84 -42.07
C ASN A 3 -72.26 -8.90 -41.82
N ILE A 4 -72.51 -7.76 -41.19
CA ILE A 4 -71.56 -6.64 -40.95
C ILE A 4 -70.60 -6.92 -39.76
N PHE A 5 -70.71 -8.06 -39.09
CA PHE A 5 -69.98 -8.31 -37.83
C PHE A 5 -68.60 -8.99 -37.98
N ASN A 6 -68.18 -9.41 -39.19
CA ASN A 6 -66.94 -10.20 -39.33
C ASN A 6 -65.69 -9.43 -39.76
N THR A 7 -65.80 -8.17 -40.20
CA THR A 7 -64.67 -7.41 -40.76
C THR A 7 -63.86 -6.61 -39.73
N LYS A 8 -64.40 -6.32 -38.55
CA LYS A 8 -63.67 -5.60 -37.48
C LYS A 8 -62.67 -6.49 -36.73
N ASN A 9 -62.92 -7.79 -36.65
CA ASN A 9 -62.14 -8.70 -35.81
C ASN A 9 -60.81 -9.12 -36.46
N GLU A 10 -60.78 -9.31 -37.78
CA GLU A 10 -59.53 -9.58 -38.52
C GLU A 10 -58.56 -8.38 -38.48
N ASN A 11 -59.09 -7.15 -38.55
CA ASN A 11 -58.28 -5.93 -38.49
C ASN A 11 -57.62 -5.68 -37.12
N ALA A 12 -58.29 -6.05 -36.03
CA ALA A 12 -57.73 -5.92 -34.68
C ALA A 12 -56.64 -6.97 -34.42
N LYS A 13 -56.85 -8.20 -34.89
CA LYS A 13 -55.89 -9.29 -34.76
C LYS A 13 -54.60 -9.02 -35.54
N ASN A 14 -54.72 -8.53 -36.78
CA ASN A 14 -53.57 -8.17 -37.61
C ASN A 14 -52.76 -7.02 -37.00
N LYS A 15 -53.41 -6.01 -36.41
CA LYS A 15 -52.73 -4.92 -35.70
C LYS A 15 -51.96 -5.41 -34.46
N LEU A 16 -52.55 -6.33 -33.70
CA LEU A 16 -51.90 -6.92 -32.53
C LEU A 16 -50.67 -7.75 -32.94
N GLU A 17 -50.77 -8.50 -34.03
CA GLU A 17 -49.65 -9.30 -34.56
C GLU A 17 -48.48 -8.41 -35.05
N GLU A 18 -48.78 -7.28 -35.70
CA GLU A 18 -47.76 -6.28 -36.08
C GLU A 18 -47.09 -5.64 -34.86
N GLU A 19 -47.85 -5.34 -33.81
CA GLU A 19 -47.33 -4.73 -32.58
C GLU A 19 -46.44 -5.70 -31.81
N ILE A 20 -46.84 -6.97 -31.72
CA ILE A 20 -46.02 -8.05 -31.14
C ILE A 20 -44.73 -8.25 -31.96
N LYS A 21 -44.81 -8.17 -33.29
CA LYS A 21 -43.63 -8.29 -34.16
C LYS A 21 -42.65 -7.13 -33.94
N LYS A 22 -43.15 -5.90 -33.85
CA LYS A 22 -42.34 -4.72 -33.51
C LYS A 22 -41.69 -4.82 -32.13
N GLN A 23 -42.41 -5.32 -31.12
CA GLN A 23 -41.85 -5.52 -29.79
C GLN A 23 -40.74 -6.59 -29.78
N LYS A 24 -40.91 -7.68 -30.52
CA LYS A 24 -39.87 -8.72 -30.68
C LYS A 24 -38.64 -8.22 -31.43
N GLU A 25 -38.81 -7.37 -32.44
CA GLU A 25 -37.70 -6.73 -33.16
C GLU A 25 -36.94 -5.76 -32.24
N LYS A 26 -37.65 -4.95 -31.45
CA LYS A 26 -37.04 -4.07 -30.44
C LYS A 26 -36.28 -4.85 -29.35
N GLN A 27 -36.83 -5.98 -28.89
CA GLN A 27 -36.14 -6.87 -27.95
C GLN A 27 -34.86 -7.45 -28.57
N LYS A 28 -34.90 -7.88 -29.83
CA LYS A 28 -33.71 -8.37 -30.55
C LYS A 28 -32.65 -7.30 -30.78
N GLU A 29 -33.04 -6.04 -30.97
CA GLU A 29 -32.09 -4.90 -31.03
C GLU A 29 -31.46 -4.60 -29.67
N LEU A 30 -32.25 -4.65 -28.60
CA LEU A 30 -31.76 -4.49 -27.22
C LEU A 30 -30.83 -5.63 -26.80
N GLU A 31 -31.07 -6.87 -27.28
CA GLU A 31 -30.18 -8.02 -27.07
C GLU A 31 -28.92 -8.00 -27.94
N LYS A 32 -28.95 -7.32 -29.11
CA LYS A 32 -27.80 -7.19 -30.02
C LYS A 32 -26.81 -6.12 -29.58
N ASN A 33 -27.26 -5.11 -28.85
CA ASN A 33 -26.35 -4.13 -28.26
C ASN A 33 -25.79 -4.75 -26.98
N PRO A 34 -24.48 -5.04 -26.88
CA PRO A 34 -23.92 -5.51 -25.62
C PRO A 34 -24.15 -4.42 -24.58
N THR A 35 -25.02 -4.71 -23.60
CA THR A 35 -25.12 -3.93 -22.37
C THR A 35 -23.71 -3.87 -21.81
N GLU A 36 -23.06 -2.71 -21.86
CA GLU A 36 -21.75 -2.55 -21.24
C GLU A 36 -21.92 -2.96 -19.77
N GLU A 37 -21.30 -4.08 -19.39
CA GLU A 37 -21.25 -4.48 -17.99
C GLU A 37 -20.77 -3.27 -17.18
N PRO A 38 -21.38 -2.98 -16.02
CA PRO A 38 -20.90 -1.88 -15.19
C PRO A 38 -19.45 -2.17 -14.81
N LYS A 39 -18.51 -1.54 -15.54
CA LYS A 39 -17.07 -1.68 -15.30
C LYS A 39 -16.84 -1.38 -13.84
N ASN A 40 -16.33 -2.37 -13.10
CA ASN A 40 -16.08 -2.20 -11.68
C ASN A 40 -15.14 -0.99 -11.51
N PRO A 41 -15.57 0.09 -10.84
CA PRO A 41 -14.80 1.33 -10.76
C PRO A 41 -13.45 1.17 -10.06
N LEU A 42 -13.20 0.01 -9.43
CA LEU A 42 -11.97 -0.34 -8.76
C LEU A 42 -10.99 -1.18 -9.62
N GLU A 43 -11.38 -1.63 -10.82
CA GLU A 43 -10.46 -2.36 -11.69
C GLU A 43 -9.23 -1.55 -12.08
N LYS A 44 -9.40 -0.23 -12.27
CA LYS A 44 -8.30 0.70 -12.54
C LYS A 44 -7.28 0.80 -11.40
N TYR A 45 -7.62 0.33 -10.19
CA TYR A 45 -6.74 0.38 -9.03
C TYR A 45 -6.13 -0.98 -8.66
N LYS A 46 -6.54 -2.09 -9.31
CA LYS A 46 -5.99 -3.44 -9.05
C LYS A 46 -4.48 -3.53 -9.30
N ASN A 47 -3.95 -2.66 -10.18
CA ASN A 47 -2.55 -2.69 -10.62
C ASN A 47 -1.72 -1.50 -10.12
N ILE A 48 -2.13 -0.80 -9.04
CA ILE A 48 -1.22 0.13 -8.38
C ILE A 48 -0.14 -0.71 -7.68
N GLN A 49 0.96 -0.95 -8.38
CA GLN A 49 2.19 -1.45 -7.77
C GLN A 49 2.72 -0.34 -6.86
N THR A 50 2.47 -0.47 -5.56
CA THR A 50 3.29 0.20 -4.55
C THR A 50 4.73 -0.20 -4.82
N LYS A 51 5.56 0.78 -5.20
CA LYS A 51 6.99 0.54 -5.34
C LYS A 51 7.52 0.23 -3.94
N ASP A 52 8.14 -0.91 -3.75
CA ASP A 52 8.82 -1.23 -2.50
C ASP A 52 10.31 -0.85 -2.64
N THR A 53 10.88 -0.23 -1.60
CA THR A 53 12.31 0.00 -1.46
C THR A 53 12.90 -1.11 -0.60
N LEU A 54 14.08 -1.62 -0.97
CA LEU A 54 14.85 -2.49 -0.09
C LEU A 54 15.82 -1.66 0.76
N VAL A 55 15.79 -1.93 2.05
CA VAL A 55 16.73 -1.41 3.04
C VAL A 55 17.52 -2.57 3.60
N LYS A 56 18.82 -2.40 3.75
CA LYS A 56 19.71 -3.41 4.32
C LYS A 56 20.41 -2.84 5.54
N ILE A 57 20.32 -3.56 6.66
CA ILE A 57 21.07 -3.28 7.89
C ILE A 57 22.00 -4.46 8.14
N ASP A 58 23.30 -4.23 7.99
CA ASP A 58 24.35 -5.26 7.95
C ASP A 58 23.99 -6.40 6.99
N ARG A 59 23.60 -7.56 7.50
CA ARG A 59 23.19 -8.73 6.70
C ARG A 59 21.68 -8.85 6.51
N TYR A 60 20.89 -8.13 7.29
CA TYR A 60 19.43 -8.25 7.32
C TYR A 60 18.80 -7.37 6.26
N VAL A 61 17.80 -7.91 5.56
CA VAL A 61 17.10 -7.24 4.46
C VAL A 61 15.67 -6.93 4.88
N PHE A 62 15.26 -5.71 4.57
CA PHE A 62 13.98 -5.14 4.91
C PHE A 62 13.32 -4.61 3.65
N ARG A 63 12.02 -4.87 3.54
CA ARG A 63 11.16 -4.30 2.51
C ARG A 63 10.36 -3.17 3.13
N VAL A 64 10.49 -1.99 2.55
CA VAL A 64 9.78 -0.78 2.97
C VAL A 64 8.87 -0.37 1.82
N SER A 65 7.56 -0.38 2.05
CA SER A 65 6.60 0.01 1.00
C SER A 65 6.59 1.52 0.83
N GLN A 66 6.76 2.05 -0.39
CA GLN A 66 6.79 3.50 -0.66
C GLN A 66 5.39 4.15 -0.58
N ASN A 67 4.74 4.06 0.58
CA ASN A 67 3.76 5.08 0.98
C ASN A 67 4.51 6.27 1.56
N ILE A 68 3.90 7.46 1.46
CA ILE A 68 4.47 8.78 1.82
C ILE A 68 4.98 8.84 3.28
N GLU A 69 4.59 7.90 4.13
CA GLU A 69 4.95 7.80 5.56
C GLU A 69 6.08 6.78 5.87
N SER A 70 6.62 6.10 4.87
CA SER A 70 7.36 4.84 5.10
C SER A 70 8.82 4.99 5.53
N ILE A 71 9.52 6.04 5.11
CA ILE A 71 10.86 6.41 5.61
C ILE A 71 10.83 7.89 5.90
N SER A 72 11.07 8.25 7.16
CA SER A 72 11.16 9.64 7.59
C SER A 72 12.53 9.92 8.19
N THR A 73 13.05 11.10 7.91
CA THR A 73 14.28 11.61 8.48
C THR A 73 13.97 12.89 9.24
N THR A 74 14.36 12.94 10.51
CA THR A 74 14.15 14.07 11.41
C THR A 74 15.51 14.65 11.79
N LEU A 75 15.71 15.94 11.50
CA LEU A 75 16.90 16.67 11.93
C LEU A 75 16.61 17.37 13.26
N ASN A 76 17.14 16.82 14.34
CA ASN A 76 17.10 17.44 15.65
C ASN A 76 18.26 18.41 15.81
N ILE A 77 17.93 19.67 16.02
CA ILE A 77 18.91 20.73 16.27
C ILE A 77 19.14 20.82 17.77
N GLY A 78 20.41 20.81 18.19
CA GLY A 78 20.81 20.92 19.59
C GLY A 78 20.63 22.33 20.19
N ILE A 79 19.51 22.98 19.92
CA ILE A 79 19.14 24.31 20.45
C ILE A 79 17.89 24.17 21.30
N LYS A 80 17.97 24.64 22.54
CA LYS A 80 16.84 24.72 23.46
C LYS A 80 16.35 26.15 23.56
N LYS A 81 15.06 26.37 23.34
CA LYS A 81 14.38 27.63 23.66
C LYS A 81 14.04 27.67 25.15
N ILE A 82 14.41 28.75 25.81
CA ILE A 82 14.07 29.04 27.20
C ILE A 82 13.19 30.29 27.19
N GLU A 83 11.93 30.14 27.58
CA GLU A 83 11.02 31.27 27.74
C GLU A 83 11.41 32.09 28.96
N THR A 84 11.51 33.40 28.80
CA THR A 84 11.72 34.33 29.92
C THR A 84 10.71 35.47 29.84
N ILE A 85 10.57 36.23 30.92
CA ILE A 85 9.61 37.34 31.01
C ILE A 85 9.92 38.44 29.97
N ALA A 86 11.21 38.68 29.67
CA ALA A 86 11.61 39.76 28.76
C ALA A 86 11.62 39.31 27.29
N HIS A 87 12.36 38.24 26.99
CA HIS A 87 12.47 37.69 25.65
C HIS A 87 12.94 36.24 25.68
N PRO A 88 12.61 35.41 24.69
CA PRO A 88 13.10 34.05 24.62
C PRO A 88 14.63 34.03 24.46
N ILE A 89 15.28 33.06 25.11
CA ILE A 89 16.72 32.81 24.98
C ILE A 89 16.90 31.47 24.27
N TYR A 90 17.78 31.43 23.27
CA TYR A 90 18.13 30.21 22.55
C TYR A 90 19.52 29.76 22.98
N GLN A 91 19.61 28.60 23.62
CA GLN A 91 20.86 28.05 24.12
C GLN A 91 21.25 26.80 23.34
N LYS A 92 22.49 26.74 22.85
CA LYS A 92 23.07 25.53 22.27
C LYS A 92 23.35 24.52 23.39
N ILE A 93 22.68 23.37 23.33
CA ILE A 93 22.77 22.28 24.31
C ILE A 93 23.54 21.06 23.79
N GLY A 94 23.82 20.98 22.48
CA GLY A 94 24.51 19.83 21.89
C GLY A 94 24.81 19.98 20.41
N GLY A 95 25.15 18.84 19.78
CA GLY A 95 25.25 18.71 18.33
C GLY A 95 23.88 18.58 17.67
N ASN A 96 23.88 18.53 16.33
CA ASN A 96 22.69 18.17 15.58
C ASN A 96 22.66 16.64 15.43
N GLU A 97 21.48 16.06 15.52
CA GLU A 97 21.26 14.62 15.34
C GLU A 97 20.30 14.40 14.19
N GLU A 98 20.65 13.50 13.27
CA GLU A 98 19.76 13.08 12.20
C GLU A 98 19.19 11.71 12.57
N ILE A 99 17.88 11.66 12.80
CA ILE A 99 17.15 10.44 13.15
C ILE A 99 16.46 9.92 11.90
N ILE A 100 16.64 8.65 11.59
CA ILE A 100 15.86 7.95 10.57
C ILE A 100 14.88 7.01 11.25
N SER A 101 13.63 7.01 10.78
CA SER A 101 12.62 6.06 11.22
C SER A 101 11.80 5.53 10.05
N PHE A 102 11.49 4.24 10.07
CA PHE A 102 10.76 3.60 9.00
C PHE A 102 10.02 2.33 9.45
N ASP A 103 8.88 2.10 8.82
CA ASP A 103 8.12 0.86 8.96
C ASP A 103 8.48 -0.10 7.83
N ALA A 104 8.84 -1.33 8.20
CA ALA A 104 9.34 -2.33 7.30
C ALA A 104 8.80 -3.73 7.56
N ARG A 105 8.94 -4.57 6.54
CA ARG A 105 8.81 -6.01 6.64
C ARG A 105 10.19 -6.64 6.52
N ILE A 106 10.65 -7.30 7.57
CA ILE A 106 11.91 -8.05 7.50
C ILE A 106 11.74 -9.28 6.60
N LEU A 107 12.78 -9.61 5.84
CA LEU A 107 12.84 -10.79 4.98
C LEU A 107 13.94 -11.71 5.52
N ILE A 108 13.57 -12.85 6.10
CA ILE A 108 14.50 -13.85 6.63
C ILE A 108 14.18 -15.24 6.09
N THR A 109 15.18 -16.11 5.97
CA THR A 109 15.00 -17.49 5.48
C THR A 109 14.60 -18.45 6.59
N GLU A 110 15.08 -18.23 7.81
CA GLU A 110 14.69 -18.98 9.00
C GLU A 110 14.22 -18.02 10.11
N ILE A 111 13.18 -18.39 10.85
CA ILE A 111 12.63 -17.57 11.95
C ILE A 111 13.69 -17.34 13.05
N SER A 112 14.60 -18.29 13.27
CA SER A 112 15.72 -18.21 14.21
C SER A 112 16.65 -17.02 13.95
N GLU A 113 16.78 -16.57 12.70
CA GLU A 113 17.65 -15.45 12.32
C GLU A 113 17.20 -14.12 12.93
N TYR A 114 15.91 -14.00 13.24
CA TYR A 114 15.34 -12.80 13.85
C TYR A 114 15.87 -12.55 15.26
N GLU A 115 16.10 -13.62 16.04
CA GLU A 115 16.74 -13.48 17.35
C GLU A 115 18.16 -12.92 17.21
N GLY A 116 18.89 -13.35 16.19
CA GLY A 116 20.20 -12.80 15.86
C GLY A 116 20.15 -11.30 15.52
N PHE A 117 19.08 -10.83 14.87
CA PHE A 117 18.90 -9.39 14.61
C PHE A 117 18.64 -8.63 15.89
N LYS A 118 17.75 -9.14 16.76
CA LYS A 118 17.49 -8.52 18.07
C LYS A 118 18.76 -8.46 18.92
N ASP A 119 19.58 -9.49 18.93
CA ASP A 119 20.84 -9.49 19.66
C ASP A 119 21.87 -8.50 19.09
N LEU A 120 21.85 -8.30 17.77
CA LEU A 120 22.65 -7.29 17.12
C LEU A 120 22.19 -5.87 17.49
N VAL A 121 20.87 -5.62 17.56
CA VAL A 121 20.30 -4.36 18.05
C VAL A 121 20.66 -4.11 19.52
N LYS A 122 20.54 -5.12 20.38
CA LYS A 122 20.86 -5.03 21.82
C LYS A 122 22.33 -4.69 22.10
N LYS A 123 23.25 -4.98 21.17
CA LYS A 123 24.66 -4.60 21.32
C LYS A 123 24.87 -3.09 21.29
N ALA A 124 23.88 -2.31 20.83
CA ALA A 124 23.93 -0.85 20.75
C ALA A 124 25.21 -0.33 20.06
N LYS A 125 25.61 -0.99 18.97
CA LYS A 125 26.74 -0.60 18.13
C LYS A 125 26.25 -0.04 16.80
N PRO A 126 27.02 0.86 16.17
CA PRO A 126 26.76 1.31 14.81
C PRO A 126 26.68 0.14 13.82
N LEU A 127 25.64 0.14 13.00
CA LEU A 127 25.38 -0.88 11.99
C LEU A 127 25.43 -0.25 10.61
N LYS A 128 25.79 -1.03 9.59
CA LYS A 128 25.85 -0.54 8.22
C LYS A 128 24.44 -0.43 7.65
N LEU A 129 24.02 0.78 7.28
CA LEU A 129 22.74 1.05 6.62
C LEU A 129 22.96 1.27 5.12
N ALA A 130 22.23 0.54 4.29
CA ALA A 130 22.17 0.75 2.85
C ALA A 130 20.71 0.84 2.39
N ILE A 131 20.38 1.95 1.74
CA ILE A 131 19.08 2.21 1.12
C ILE A 131 19.36 2.38 -0.38
N ILE A 132 18.56 1.77 -1.26
CA ILE A 132 18.83 1.75 -2.72
C ILE A 132 19.10 3.15 -3.31
N SER A 133 18.42 4.18 -2.82
CA SER A 133 18.50 5.55 -3.34
C SER A 133 19.51 6.45 -2.63
N GLU A 134 20.21 5.96 -1.61
CA GLU A 134 21.08 6.78 -0.77
C GLU A 134 22.50 6.20 -0.64
N PRO A 135 23.50 7.06 -0.36
CA PRO A 135 24.82 6.57 0.02
C PRO A 135 24.75 5.70 1.27
N CYS A 136 25.69 4.76 1.38
CA CYS A 136 25.80 3.92 2.56
C CYS A 136 26.17 4.76 3.79
N LYS A 137 25.43 4.58 4.88
CA LYS A 137 25.58 5.31 6.14
C LYS A 137 25.74 4.34 7.30
N GLN A 138 26.09 4.84 8.49
CA GLN A 138 25.96 4.07 9.71
C GLN A 138 24.68 4.48 10.45
N ILE A 139 24.05 3.50 11.11
CA ILE A 139 22.88 3.72 11.95
C ILE A 139 23.12 3.11 13.33
N LEU A 140 22.82 3.87 14.37
CA LEU A 140 22.66 3.35 15.72
C LEU A 140 21.17 3.20 16.01
N ILE A 141 20.69 1.96 16.02
CA ILE A 141 19.27 1.66 16.30
C ILE A 141 18.98 1.96 17.77
N GLN A 142 18.02 2.84 18.02
CA GLN A 142 17.58 3.25 19.36
C GLN A 142 16.26 2.60 19.74
N ARG A 143 15.38 2.35 18.77
CA ARG A 143 14.09 1.71 18.99
C ARG A 143 13.80 0.69 17.90
N LEU A 144 13.33 -0.47 18.35
CA LEU A 144 12.78 -1.52 17.51
C LEU A 144 11.40 -1.87 18.04
N ILE A 145 10.37 -1.69 17.23
CA ILE A 145 8.98 -2.04 17.57
C ILE A 145 8.59 -3.18 16.65
N GLU A 146 8.16 -4.31 17.20
CA GLU A 146 7.69 -5.44 16.41
C GLU A 146 6.17 -5.60 16.49
N SER A 147 5.55 -6.01 15.39
CA SER A 147 4.16 -6.41 15.41
C SER A 147 3.98 -7.74 16.16
N LYS A 148 2.90 -7.91 16.93
CA LYS A 148 2.54 -9.21 17.51
C LYS A 148 1.90 -10.17 16.50
N LYS A 149 1.75 -9.76 15.24
CA LYS A 149 1.24 -10.62 14.16
C LYS A 149 2.16 -11.82 13.95
N ASN A 150 1.55 -12.92 13.50
CA ASN A 150 2.26 -14.14 13.13
C ASN A 150 3.18 -13.90 11.93
N TRP A 151 4.22 -14.73 11.82
CA TRP A 151 5.06 -14.80 10.64
C TRP A 151 4.26 -15.20 9.41
N VAL A 152 4.51 -14.51 8.30
CA VAL A 152 3.88 -14.82 7.01
C VAL A 152 4.95 -15.34 6.06
N LEU A 153 4.76 -16.54 5.53
CA LEU A 153 5.63 -17.06 4.47
C LEU A 153 5.24 -16.40 3.14
N THR A 154 6.19 -15.70 2.52
CA THR A 154 6.00 -15.02 1.24
C THR A 154 7.04 -15.50 0.25
N GLN A 155 6.66 -15.73 -1.00
CA GLN A 155 7.59 -16.07 -2.07
C GLN A 155 7.86 -14.83 -2.93
N ASP A 156 9.14 -14.52 -3.16
CA ASP A 156 9.55 -13.46 -4.07
C ASP A 156 10.73 -13.92 -4.93
N ARG A 157 10.62 -13.74 -6.25
CA ARG A 157 11.60 -14.16 -7.26
C ARG A 157 12.10 -15.61 -7.07
N GLY A 158 11.22 -16.51 -6.67
CA GLY A 158 11.54 -17.93 -6.46
C GLY A 158 12.16 -18.27 -5.11
N VAL A 159 12.40 -17.28 -4.23
CA VAL A 159 12.90 -17.49 -2.87
C VAL A 159 11.77 -17.28 -1.86
N SER A 160 11.66 -18.17 -0.89
CA SER A 160 10.69 -18.06 0.20
C SER A 160 11.29 -17.35 1.41
N TYR A 161 10.57 -16.37 1.93
CA TYR A 161 10.96 -15.59 3.10
C TYR A 161 9.87 -15.66 4.16
N TYR A 162 10.28 -15.82 5.42
CA TYR A 162 9.44 -15.48 6.55
C TYR A 162 9.45 -13.96 6.73
N CYS A 163 8.26 -13.40 6.81
CA CYS A 163 8.03 -11.96 6.88
C CYS A 163 7.35 -11.57 8.18
N LYS A 164 7.80 -10.45 8.76
CA LYS A 164 7.15 -9.82 9.91
C LYS A 164 7.28 -8.30 9.83
N GLU A 165 6.21 -7.60 10.19
CA GLU A 165 6.16 -6.14 10.24
C GLU A 165 6.84 -5.62 11.52
N LEU A 166 7.64 -4.58 11.35
CA LEU A 166 8.37 -3.91 12.42
C LEU A 166 8.64 -2.44 12.06
N SER A 167 8.94 -1.64 13.08
CA SER A 167 9.35 -0.25 12.97
C SER A 167 10.75 -0.10 13.55
N ILE A 168 11.61 0.63 12.85
CA ILE A 168 12.99 0.91 13.28
C ILE A 168 13.15 2.41 13.39
N GLU A 169 13.74 2.87 14.50
CA GLU A 169 14.17 4.25 14.70
C GLU A 169 15.63 4.24 15.16
N GLY A 170 16.46 5.07 14.55
CA GLY A 170 17.87 5.17 14.91
C GLY A 170 18.50 6.47 14.47
N VAL A 171 19.66 6.77 15.06
CA VAL A 171 20.47 7.95 14.70
C VAL A 171 21.45 7.58 13.60
N ILE A 172 21.52 8.41 12.57
CA ILE A 172 22.52 8.34 11.51
C ILE A 172 23.85 8.88 12.04
N LEU A 173 24.93 8.14 11.78
CA LEU A 173 26.31 8.47 12.17
C LEU A 173 27.20 8.76 10.95
#